data_AF-A0A3M4VK25-F1
#
_entry.id   AF-A0A3M4VK25-F1
#
_cell.length_a   1.000
_cell.length_b   1.000
_cell.length_c   1.000
_cell.angle_alpha   90.00
_cell.angle_beta   90.00
_cell.angle_gamma   90.00
#
_symmetry.space_group_name_H-M   'P 1'
#
loop_
_entity.id
_entity.type
_entity.pdbx_description
1 polymer ?
#
loop_
_entity_poly.entity_id
_entity_poly.type
_entity_poly.pdbx_seq_one_letter_code
_entity_poly.pdbx_strand_id
1 'polypeptide(L)'
;MQAEELKKFLEAQTTFSFGDAATPYTASDFWSWAFSNMNVPVLRGVLIEYLVAKSLIAKCGDIVGDTVRTLTTDNPKDGDLTRSIEKHYQVQPHGDVFDLQLTWGVTLEIKSTASPQNWSLKKTCRWNIMEDKNLSERVFPAQFYILAHINSDSSFNENDLDLGAVTFHVRTGRELDALTGAKQSIGFNRFVGDESKRPGCRFEELPGVLLKLQTERLRLVRENMLADWKQDPAPGEREENLLPLAIEQGEAVHLFWCKKVELDKGMWRCVPRGLITSPWRPGFTPDWRDWEAAGFSYVPEVKAKDSAEAVLANQDD
;
A
#
# COMPACT_ATOMS: atom_id res chain seq x y z
N MET A 1 -6.24 18.24 12.60
CA MET A 1 -5.54 18.62 13.83
C MET A 1 -4.06 18.39 13.58
N GLN A 2 -3.24 19.43 13.64
CA GLN A 2 -1.79 19.27 13.45
C GLN A 2 -1.22 18.45 14.63
N ALA A 3 -0.14 17.68 14.42
CA ALA A 3 0.44 16.83 15.47
C ALA A 3 0.75 17.62 16.76
N GLU A 4 1.21 18.86 16.62
CA GLU A 4 1.42 19.81 17.73
C GLU A 4 0.13 20.23 18.46
N GLU A 5 -1.01 20.33 17.77
CA GLU A 5 -2.30 20.65 18.39
C GLU A 5 -2.85 19.46 19.14
N LEU A 6 -2.69 18.24 18.60
CA LEU A 6 -3.07 17.01 19.29
C LEU A 6 -2.19 16.78 20.52
N LYS A 7 -0.87 16.99 20.38
CA LYS A 7 0.08 16.94 21.50
C LYS A 7 -0.28 17.97 22.57
N LYS A 8 -0.54 19.22 22.19
CA LYS A 8 -1.04 20.24 23.12
C LYS A 8 -2.36 19.84 23.76
N PHE A 9 -3.30 19.30 23.01
CA PHE A 9 -4.59 18.86 23.54
C PHE A 9 -4.44 17.72 24.57
N LEU A 10 -3.54 16.77 24.30
CA LEU A 10 -3.21 15.64 25.19
C LEU A 10 -2.42 16.10 26.43
N GLU A 11 -1.49 17.04 26.28
CA GLU A 11 -0.64 17.56 27.36
C GLU A 11 -1.36 18.63 28.22
N ALA A 12 -2.33 19.35 27.67
CA ALA A 12 -2.91 20.54 28.29
C ALA A 12 -4.02 20.26 29.33
N GLN A 13 -4.17 19.04 29.86
CA GLN A 13 -5.20 18.72 30.86
C GLN A 13 -6.60 19.21 30.42
N THR A 14 -6.88 19.16 29.11
CA THR A 14 -8.08 19.79 28.56
C THR A 14 -9.31 19.09 29.09
N THR A 15 -10.18 19.82 29.81
CA THR A 15 -11.40 19.27 30.40
C THR A 15 -12.54 19.23 29.40
N PHE A 16 -13.39 18.21 29.49
CA PHE A 16 -14.61 18.15 28.70
C PHE A 16 -15.71 18.99 29.34
N SER A 17 -16.64 19.52 28.54
CA SER A 17 -17.84 20.19 29.03
C SER A 17 -19.08 19.79 28.21
N PHE A 18 -20.25 19.86 28.85
CA PHE A 18 -21.55 19.77 28.19
C PHE A 18 -22.24 21.14 28.30
N GLY A 19 -22.08 21.97 27.28
CA GLY A 19 -22.47 23.38 27.36
C GLY A 19 -21.66 24.11 28.44
N ASP A 20 -22.34 24.75 29.38
CA ASP A 20 -21.73 25.50 30.49
C ASP A 20 -21.27 24.61 31.65
N ALA A 21 -21.59 23.31 31.64
CA ALA A 21 -21.20 22.38 32.69
C ALA A 21 -19.83 21.74 32.38
N ALA A 22 -18.79 22.21 33.07
CA ALA A 22 -17.46 21.59 33.01
C ALA A 22 -17.45 20.24 33.74
N THR A 23 -16.74 19.26 33.17
CA THR A 23 -16.50 17.95 33.79
C THR A 23 -15.15 17.94 34.49
N PRO A 24 -14.97 17.11 35.53
CA PRO A 24 -13.66 16.92 36.17
C PRO A 24 -12.72 16.03 35.34
N TYR A 25 -13.18 15.51 34.20
CA TYR A 25 -12.43 14.58 33.36
C TYR A 25 -11.74 15.30 32.22
N THR A 26 -10.52 14.87 31.95
CA THR A 26 -9.64 15.45 30.95
C THR A 26 -9.55 14.58 29.71
N ALA A 27 -9.10 15.16 28.61
CA ALA A 27 -8.71 14.42 27.42
C ALA A 27 -7.77 13.25 27.78
N SER A 28 -6.79 13.49 28.66
CA SER A 28 -5.89 12.45 29.15
C SER A 28 -6.63 11.32 29.89
N ASP A 29 -7.63 11.63 30.72
CA ASP A 29 -8.46 10.62 31.39
C ASP A 29 -9.26 9.79 30.39
N PHE A 30 -9.80 10.43 29.35
CA PHE A 30 -10.50 9.73 28.27
C PHE A 30 -9.55 8.83 27.47
N TRP A 31 -8.36 9.30 27.10
CA TRP A 31 -7.38 8.48 26.36
C TRP A 31 -6.88 7.33 27.24
N SER A 32 -6.56 7.61 28.50
CA SER A 32 -6.17 6.58 29.46
C SER A 32 -7.28 5.55 29.64
N TRP A 33 -8.54 5.95 29.75
CA TRP A 33 -9.67 5.03 29.86
C TRP A 33 -9.99 4.27 28.56
N ALA A 34 -10.13 4.97 27.44
CA ALA A 34 -10.51 4.40 26.14
C ALA A 34 -9.45 3.46 25.58
N PHE A 35 -8.18 3.65 25.97
CA PHE A 35 -7.04 2.85 25.54
C PHE A 35 -6.38 2.08 26.70
N SER A 36 -6.95 2.14 27.92
CA SER A 36 -6.52 1.35 29.10
C SER A 36 -6.49 -0.15 28.81
N ASN A 37 -7.28 -0.58 27.82
CA ASN A 37 -7.33 -1.94 27.34
C ASN A 37 -6.97 -1.99 25.84
N MET A 38 -5.71 -1.67 25.51
CA MET A 38 -5.09 -1.98 24.19
C MET A 38 -5.08 -3.49 23.83
N ASN A 39 -5.79 -4.33 24.61
CA ASN A 39 -6.28 -5.64 24.20
C ASN A 39 -7.42 -5.60 23.19
N VAL A 40 -7.98 -4.43 22.84
CA VAL A 40 -8.85 -4.30 21.67
C VAL A 40 -8.02 -4.53 20.40
N PRO A 41 -8.23 -5.64 19.66
CA PRO A 41 -7.36 -6.02 18.54
C PRO A 41 -7.30 -4.97 17.44
N VAL A 42 -8.38 -4.21 17.26
CA VAL A 42 -8.50 -3.16 16.24
C VAL A 42 -7.52 -2.01 16.50
N LEU A 43 -7.50 -1.46 17.72
CA LEU A 43 -6.61 -0.34 18.06
C LEU A 43 -5.14 -0.73 17.98
N ARG A 44 -4.82 -1.96 18.39
CA ARG A 44 -3.48 -2.53 18.26
C ARG A 44 -3.07 -2.67 16.79
N GLY A 45 -4.00 -3.11 15.92
CA GLY A 45 -3.76 -3.21 14.49
C GLY A 45 -3.45 -1.86 13.85
N VAL A 46 -4.28 -0.85 14.13
CA VAL A 46 -4.09 0.52 13.61
C VAL A 46 -2.77 1.12 14.09
N LEU A 47 -2.38 0.90 15.34
CA LEU A 47 -1.10 1.38 15.86
C LEU A 47 0.10 0.74 15.15
N ILE A 48 0.07 -0.57 14.94
CA ILE A 48 1.14 -1.28 14.21
C ILE A 48 1.24 -0.75 12.76
N GLU A 49 0.11 -0.61 12.08
CA GLU A 49 0.05 -0.06 10.72
C GLU A 49 0.68 1.33 10.66
N TYR A 50 0.30 2.22 11.59
CA TYR A 50 0.87 3.55 11.70
C TYR A 50 2.40 3.53 11.88
N LEU A 51 2.90 2.73 12.83
CA LEU A 51 4.34 2.67 13.13
C LEU A 51 5.14 2.10 11.96
N VAL A 52 4.64 1.03 11.34
CA VAL A 52 5.25 0.45 10.14
C VAL A 52 5.26 1.48 9.01
N ALA A 53 4.12 2.11 8.73
CA ALA A 53 4.04 3.11 7.66
C ALA A 53 5.03 4.26 7.86
N LYS A 54 5.11 4.83 9.08
CA LYS A 54 6.06 5.91 9.37
C LYS A 54 7.52 5.47 9.23
N SER A 55 7.87 4.28 9.69
CA SER A 55 9.22 3.72 9.54
C SER A 55 9.60 3.56 8.06
N LEU A 56 8.69 3.02 7.25
CA LEU A 56 8.93 2.81 5.83
C LEU A 56 8.95 4.11 5.03
N ILE A 57 8.13 5.10 5.36
CA ILE A 57 8.17 6.44 4.76
C ILE A 57 9.52 7.13 5.04
N ALA A 58 10.00 7.04 6.28
CA ALA A 58 11.31 7.59 6.66
C ALA A 58 12.48 6.89 5.93
N LYS A 59 12.26 5.66 5.46
CA LYS A 59 13.22 4.84 4.70
C LYS A 59 12.88 4.71 3.22
N CYS A 60 11.95 5.53 2.71
CA CYS A 60 11.48 5.46 1.32
C CYS A 60 12.65 5.59 0.33
N GLY A 61 13.55 6.56 0.55
CA GLY A 61 14.75 6.76 -0.25
C GLY A 61 15.65 5.53 -0.36
N ASP A 62 15.85 4.83 0.76
CA ASP A 62 16.66 3.62 0.82
C ASP A 62 16.00 2.48 0.05
N ILE A 63 14.68 2.31 0.19
CA ILE A 63 13.92 1.19 -0.38
C ILE A 63 13.71 1.34 -1.90
N VAL A 64 13.34 2.53 -2.38
CA VAL A 64 12.90 2.73 -3.78
C VAL A 64 13.84 3.61 -4.59
N GLY A 65 14.85 4.25 -3.99
CA GLY A 65 15.72 5.20 -4.66
C GLY A 65 16.42 4.64 -5.89
N ASP A 66 16.92 3.40 -5.81
CA ASP A 66 17.55 2.72 -6.96
C ASP A 66 16.54 2.42 -8.07
N THR A 67 15.30 2.11 -7.71
CA THR A 67 14.23 1.87 -8.69
C THR A 67 13.93 3.15 -9.46
N VAL A 68 13.74 4.27 -8.76
CA VAL A 68 13.53 5.59 -9.39
C VAL A 68 14.70 5.95 -10.30
N ARG A 69 15.93 5.93 -9.76
CA ARG A 69 17.14 6.25 -10.54
C ARG A 69 17.37 5.30 -11.71
N THR A 70 16.86 4.07 -11.66
CA THR A 70 17.04 3.07 -12.73
C THR A 70 15.96 3.19 -13.80
N LEU A 71 14.71 3.43 -13.43
CA LEU A 71 13.58 3.37 -14.35
C LEU A 71 13.12 4.75 -14.85
N THR A 72 13.58 5.84 -14.24
CA THR A 72 13.18 7.20 -14.62
C THR A 72 14.38 8.08 -14.93
N THR A 73 14.09 9.28 -15.42
CA THR A 73 15.07 10.36 -15.60
C THR A 73 15.30 11.16 -14.30
N ASP A 74 14.59 10.85 -13.22
CA ASP A 74 14.71 11.58 -11.96
C ASP A 74 15.96 11.15 -11.19
N ASN A 75 16.59 12.13 -10.55
CA ASN A 75 17.71 11.92 -9.65
C ASN A 75 17.41 12.55 -8.28
N PRO A 76 16.55 11.90 -7.47
CA PRO A 76 16.12 12.44 -6.19
C PRO A 76 17.30 12.55 -5.22
N LYS A 77 17.34 13.66 -4.48
CA LYS A 77 18.26 13.86 -3.35
C LYS A 77 17.69 13.22 -2.09
N ASP A 78 18.53 13.12 -1.07
CA ASP A 78 18.13 12.61 0.23
C ASP A 78 16.90 13.35 0.78
N GLY A 79 15.89 12.56 1.15
CA GLY A 79 14.61 13.04 1.65
C GLY A 79 13.62 13.54 0.60
N ASP A 80 13.97 13.66 -0.69
CA ASP A 80 13.00 14.08 -1.73
C ASP A 80 11.83 13.09 -1.83
N LEU A 81 12.14 11.79 -1.87
CA LEU A 81 11.12 10.74 -1.99
C LEU A 81 10.23 10.67 -0.75
N THR A 82 10.81 10.81 0.45
CA THR A 82 10.05 10.89 1.70
C THR A 82 9.09 12.07 1.70
N ARG A 83 9.57 13.29 1.38
CA ARG A 83 8.73 14.49 1.29
C ARG A 83 7.60 14.34 0.27
N SER A 84 7.84 13.61 -0.83
CA SER A 84 6.84 13.43 -1.89
C SER A 84 5.59 12.68 -1.44
N ILE A 85 5.72 11.76 -0.47
CA ILE A 85 4.61 10.94 0.03
C ILE A 85 4.09 11.38 1.41
N GLU A 86 4.90 12.10 2.19
CA GLU A 86 4.54 12.55 3.54
C GLU A 86 3.24 13.34 3.58
N LYS A 87 3.00 14.23 2.60
CA LYS A 87 1.79 15.04 2.53
C LYS A 87 0.52 14.20 2.39
N HIS A 88 0.61 13.07 1.67
CA HIS A 88 -0.51 12.16 1.45
C HIS A 88 -0.82 11.33 2.71
N TYR A 89 0.22 10.91 3.44
CA TYR A 89 0.11 10.11 4.66
C TYR A 89 0.17 10.93 5.96
N GLN A 90 -0.26 12.20 5.92
CA GLN A 90 -0.49 12.99 7.15
C GLN A 90 -1.72 12.52 7.91
N VAL A 91 -2.68 11.90 7.20
CA VAL A 91 -3.86 11.24 7.74
C VAL A 91 -3.88 9.79 7.23
N GLN A 92 -4.57 8.88 7.92
CA GLN A 92 -4.80 7.55 7.38
C GLN A 92 -5.69 7.69 6.13
N PRO A 93 -5.27 7.20 4.96
CA PRO A 93 -6.15 7.20 3.80
C PRO A 93 -7.34 6.27 4.08
N HIS A 94 -8.55 6.76 3.86
CA HIS A 94 -9.76 5.94 3.95
C HIS A 94 -10.24 5.60 2.53
N GLY A 95 -10.35 4.30 2.22
CA GLY A 95 -10.87 3.83 0.94
C GLY A 95 -9.81 3.52 -0.13
N ASP A 96 -8.52 3.61 0.20
CA ASP A 96 -7.45 3.20 -0.72
C ASP A 96 -7.33 1.66 -0.80
N VAL A 97 -6.82 1.19 -1.94
CA VAL A 97 -6.62 -0.24 -2.21
C VAL A 97 -5.48 -0.83 -1.38
N PHE A 98 -4.61 0.01 -0.82
CA PHE A 98 -3.39 -0.37 -0.11
C PHE A 98 -3.22 0.44 1.17
N ASP A 99 -2.66 -0.18 2.20
CA ASP A 99 -2.36 0.49 3.47
C ASP A 99 -1.20 1.51 3.31
N LEU A 100 -0.24 1.26 2.40
CA LEU A 100 0.84 2.20 2.07
C LEU A 100 1.27 2.09 0.60
N GLN A 101 1.51 3.23 -0.04
CA GLN A 101 2.14 3.34 -1.35
C GLN A 101 3.36 4.26 -1.22
N LEU A 102 4.55 3.66 -1.33
CA LEU A 102 5.79 4.42 -1.48
C LEU A 102 5.90 4.95 -2.92
N THR A 103 6.87 5.83 -3.15
CA THR A 103 7.10 6.41 -4.48
C THR A 103 7.32 5.33 -5.54
N TRP A 104 6.95 5.64 -6.78
CA TRP A 104 7.06 4.73 -7.93
C TRP A 104 6.16 3.50 -7.85
N GLY A 105 5.00 3.64 -7.20
CA GLY A 105 3.98 2.59 -7.19
C GLY A 105 4.37 1.38 -6.35
N VAL A 106 5.30 1.52 -5.40
CA VAL A 106 5.65 0.44 -4.49
C VAL A 106 4.57 0.33 -3.42
N THR A 107 3.65 -0.63 -3.61
CA THR A 107 2.44 -0.79 -2.80
C THR A 107 2.59 -1.88 -1.74
N LEU A 108 2.08 -1.61 -0.55
CA LEU A 108 2.18 -2.46 0.61
C LEU A 108 0.82 -2.62 1.29
N GLU A 109 0.52 -3.85 1.66
CA GLU A 109 -0.56 -4.20 2.57
C GLU A 109 0.05 -4.58 3.93
N ILE A 110 -0.45 -3.99 5.01
CA ILE A 110 0.00 -4.21 6.38
C ILE A 110 -1.15 -4.82 7.17
N LYS A 111 -0.93 -6.00 7.74
CA LYS A 111 -1.90 -6.68 8.59
C LYS A 111 -1.25 -7.09 9.90
N SER A 112 -2.06 -7.26 10.93
CA SER A 112 -1.60 -7.78 12.22
C SER A 112 -2.48 -8.93 12.70
N THR A 113 -1.91 -9.79 13.54
CA THR A 113 -2.65 -10.85 14.22
C THR A 113 -2.01 -11.22 15.55
N ALA A 114 -2.85 -11.47 16.55
CA ALA A 114 -2.49 -12.14 17.80
C ALA A 114 -3.15 -13.53 17.91
N SER A 115 -3.81 -13.99 16.84
CA SER A 115 -4.53 -15.27 16.81
C SER A 115 -4.24 -16.02 15.51
N PRO A 116 -3.05 -16.62 15.37
CA PRO A 116 -2.61 -17.31 14.15
C PRO A 116 -3.60 -18.35 13.62
N GLN A 117 -4.29 -19.07 14.51
CA GLN A 117 -5.19 -20.17 14.16
C GLN A 117 -6.45 -19.69 13.40
N ASN A 118 -6.87 -18.44 13.63
CA ASN A 118 -8.08 -17.87 13.04
C ASN A 118 -7.76 -16.82 11.96
N TRP A 119 -6.48 -16.61 11.66
CA TRP A 119 -6.06 -15.58 10.70
C TRP A 119 -6.09 -16.10 9.26
N SER A 120 -6.64 -15.29 8.38
CA SER A 120 -6.53 -15.48 6.93
C SER A 120 -6.52 -14.15 6.21
N LEU A 121 -5.80 -14.09 5.09
CA LEU A 121 -5.81 -12.98 4.15
C LEU A 121 -6.58 -13.38 2.90
N LYS A 122 -7.54 -12.55 2.49
CA LYS A 122 -8.38 -12.79 1.30
C LYS A 122 -7.85 -12.01 0.10
N LYS A 123 -8.05 -12.56 -1.09
CA LYS A 123 -7.91 -11.82 -2.35
C LYS A 123 -9.01 -10.76 -2.45
N THR A 124 -8.66 -9.60 -2.97
CA THR A 124 -9.57 -8.47 -3.20
C THR A 124 -9.83 -8.29 -4.69
N CYS A 125 -10.96 -7.67 -5.01
CA CYS A 125 -11.28 -7.32 -6.39
C CYS A 125 -10.24 -6.33 -6.94
N ARG A 126 -9.84 -6.52 -8.19
CA ARG A 126 -8.98 -5.53 -8.85
C ARG A 126 -9.75 -4.26 -9.14
N TRP A 127 -9.12 -3.13 -8.87
CA TRP A 127 -9.65 -1.83 -9.27
C TRP A 127 -9.30 -1.53 -10.73
N ASN A 128 -10.28 -1.11 -11.51
CA ASN A 128 -10.07 -0.58 -12.85
C ASN A 128 -10.18 0.94 -12.82
N ILE A 129 -9.04 1.63 -12.95
CA ILE A 129 -8.97 3.10 -12.87
C ILE A 129 -9.59 3.80 -14.09
N MET A 130 -9.72 3.13 -15.23
CA MET A 130 -10.32 3.73 -16.43
C MET A 130 -11.85 3.81 -16.32
N GLU A 131 -12.45 2.81 -15.68
CA GLU A 131 -13.90 2.68 -15.52
C GLU A 131 -14.40 3.00 -14.11
N ASP A 132 -13.49 3.40 -13.21
CA ASP A 132 -13.77 3.77 -11.81
C ASP A 132 -14.60 2.69 -11.08
N LYS A 133 -14.24 1.40 -11.27
CA LYS A 133 -14.96 0.26 -10.69
C LYS A 133 -14.09 -0.94 -10.33
N ASN A 134 -14.60 -1.78 -9.42
CA ASN A 134 -14.03 -3.09 -9.11
C ASN A 134 -14.40 -4.13 -10.17
N LEU A 135 -13.44 -4.99 -10.50
CA LEU A 135 -13.61 -6.14 -11.39
C LEU A 135 -13.94 -7.41 -10.60
N SER A 136 -14.53 -8.41 -11.25
CA SER A 136 -14.81 -9.71 -10.63
C SER A 136 -13.54 -10.53 -10.35
N GLU A 137 -12.44 -10.25 -11.08
CA GLU A 137 -11.15 -10.86 -10.82
C GLU A 137 -10.63 -10.48 -9.44
N ARG A 138 -10.27 -11.50 -8.64
CA ARG A 138 -9.70 -11.33 -7.30
C ARG A 138 -8.24 -11.72 -7.27
N VAL A 139 -7.39 -10.85 -6.74
CA VAL A 139 -5.93 -11.04 -6.62
C VAL A 139 -5.42 -10.51 -5.27
N PHE A 140 -4.12 -10.64 -5.03
CA PHE A 140 -3.41 -9.88 -4.01
C PHE A 140 -2.80 -8.63 -4.65
N PRO A 141 -3.49 -7.47 -4.68
CA PRO A 141 -3.07 -6.35 -5.52
C PRO A 141 -1.76 -5.69 -5.06
N ALA A 142 -1.40 -5.77 -3.77
CA ALA A 142 -0.18 -5.13 -3.29
C ALA A 142 1.07 -5.86 -3.80
N GLN A 143 2.16 -5.12 -3.94
CA GLN A 143 3.44 -5.72 -4.31
C GLN A 143 4.06 -6.45 -3.11
N PHE A 144 3.91 -5.88 -1.92
CA PHE A 144 4.40 -6.46 -0.67
C PHE A 144 3.27 -6.59 0.35
N TYR A 145 3.32 -7.66 1.13
CA TYR A 145 2.40 -7.95 2.23
C TYR A 145 3.21 -8.15 3.49
N ILE A 146 2.88 -7.39 4.52
CA ILE A 146 3.53 -7.41 5.82
C ILE A 146 2.52 -7.94 6.83
N LEU A 147 2.85 -9.06 7.47
CA LEU A 147 2.09 -9.59 8.59
C LEU A 147 2.88 -9.38 9.89
N ALA A 148 2.36 -8.51 10.74
CA ALA A 148 2.81 -8.35 12.12
C ALA A 148 2.17 -9.43 13.00
N HIS A 149 2.95 -10.43 13.38
CA HIS A 149 2.55 -11.48 14.31
C HIS A 149 2.91 -11.06 15.73
N ILE A 150 1.88 -10.78 16.54
CA ILE A 150 2.02 -10.39 17.94
C ILE A 150 2.06 -11.67 18.77
N ASN A 151 3.22 -12.00 19.33
CA ASN A 151 3.31 -13.08 20.31
C ASN A 151 2.64 -12.66 21.63
N SER A 152 2.15 -13.64 22.39
CA SER A 152 1.31 -13.46 23.59
C SER A 152 1.96 -12.72 24.78
N ASP A 153 3.24 -12.33 24.67
CA ASP A 153 4.03 -11.79 25.77
C ASP A 153 4.15 -10.25 25.75
N SER A 154 3.21 -9.54 25.12
CA SER A 154 3.20 -8.07 25.17
C SER A 154 2.84 -7.57 26.58
N SER A 155 3.79 -6.94 27.28
CA SER A 155 3.56 -6.32 28.58
C SER A 155 3.30 -4.81 28.45
N PHE A 156 2.24 -4.32 29.11
CA PHE A 156 1.96 -2.90 29.25
C PHE A 156 2.56 -2.41 30.58
N ASN A 157 3.36 -1.35 30.55
CA ASN A 157 3.73 -0.60 31.75
C ASN A 157 3.21 0.85 31.61
N GLU A 158 2.98 1.55 32.73
CA GLU A 158 2.33 2.86 32.79
C GLU A 158 3.04 3.96 31.97
N ASN A 159 4.31 3.77 31.62
CA ASN A 159 5.15 4.76 30.92
C ASN A 159 5.71 4.30 29.56
N ASP A 160 5.49 3.04 29.16
CA ASP A 160 6.03 2.50 27.91
C ASP A 160 5.13 1.42 27.30
N LEU A 161 4.91 1.51 25.99
CA LEU A 161 4.22 0.48 25.22
C LEU A 161 5.26 -0.35 24.50
N ASP A 162 5.62 -1.48 25.11
CA ASP A 162 6.52 -2.43 24.47
C ASP A 162 5.73 -3.35 23.52
N LEU A 163 5.81 -3.04 22.23
CA LEU A 163 5.39 -3.95 21.15
C LEU A 163 6.44 -5.07 20.91
N GLY A 164 7.45 -5.18 21.77
CA GLY A 164 8.58 -6.10 21.76
C GLY A 164 8.22 -7.56 21.99
N ALA A 165 7.33 -8.08 21.15
CA ALA A 165 7.23 -9.49 20.80
C ALA A 165 6.66 -9.65 19.38
N VAL A 166 6.59 -8.56 18.59
CA VAL A 166 6.06 -8.59 17.23
C VAL A 166 7.12 -9.09 16.26
N THR A 167 6.80 -10.18 15.58
CA THR A 167 7.56 -10.71 14.46
C THR A 167 6.90 -10.29 13.16
N PHE A 168 7.66 -9.71 12.23
CA PHE A 168 7.15 -9.31 10.93
C PHE A 168 7.49 -10.36 9.88
N HIS A 169 6.49 -10.81 9.12
CA HIS A 169 6.66 -11.71 7.99
C HIS A 169 6.31 -10.96 6.70
N VAL A 170 7.19 -11.03 5.71
CA VAL A 170 7.01 -10.33 4.43
C VAL A 170 6.89 -11.31 3.26
N ARG A 171 5.89 -11.08 2.41
CA ARG A 171 5.64 -11.81 1.16
C ARG A 171 5.44 -10.85 0.01
N THR A 172 5.81 -11.26 -1.20
CA THR A 172 5.38 -10.52 -2.40
C THR A 172 3.97 -10.95 -2.82
N GLY A 173 3.23 -10.07 -3.48
CA GLY A 173 1.92 -10.43 -4.05
C GLY A 173 2.02 -11.63 -5.01
N ARG A 174 3.09 -11.71 -5.81
CA ARG A 174 3.35 -12.83 -6.73
C ARG A 174 3.51 -14.16 -5.98
N GLU A 175 4.23 -14.15 -4.86
CA GLU A 175 4.35 -15.33 -3.99
C GLU A 175 3.01 -15.73 -3.40
N LEU A 176 2.20 -14.77 -2.95
CA LEU A 176 0.88 -15.07 -2.39
C LEU A 176 -0.06 -15.64 -3.44
N ASP A 177 -0.04 -15.15 -4.67
CA ASP A 177 -0.81 -15.72 -5.77
C ASP A 177 -0.39 -17.17 -6.05
N ALA A 178 0.92 -17.42 -6.15
CA ALA A 178 1.47 -18.76 -6.39
C ALA A 178 1.14 -19.73 -5.25
N LEU A 179 1.32 -19.29 -3.99
CA LEU A 179 0.96 -20.07 -2.82
C LEU A 179 -0.55 -20.32 -2.81
N THR A 180 -1.39 -19.34 -3.06
CA THR A 180 -2.84 -19.50 -2.92
C THR A 180 -3.45 -20.31 -4.05
N GLY A 181 -2.89 -20.20 -5.26
CA GLY A 181 -3.44 -20.81 -6.48
C GLY A 181 -4.87 -20.33 -6.73
N ALA A 182 -5.77 -21.27 -7.05
CA ALA A 182 -7.19 -20.99 -7.31
C ALA A 182 -8.02 -20.61 -6.05
N LYS A 183 -7.46 -20.75 -4.85
CA LYS A 183 -8.18 -20.39 -3.61
C LYS A 183 -8.34 -18.86 -3.51
N GLN A 184 -9.31 -18.44 -2.69
CA GLN A 184 -9.62 -17.02 -2.45
C GLN A 184 -8.93 -16.44 -1.21
N SER A 185 -8.28 -17.28 -0.41
CA SER A 185 -7.58 -16.85 0.80
C SER A 185 -6.40 -17.74 1.16
N ILE A 186 -5.49 -17.18 1.96
CA ILE A 186 -4.33 -17.85 2.53
C ILE A 186 -4.37 -17.75 4.06
N GLY A 187 -4.17 -18.87 4.75
CA GLY A 187 -4.10 -18.92 6.21
C GLY A 187 -2.68 -18.69 6.73
N PHE A 188 -2.55 -18.47 8.03
CA PHE A 188 -1.30 -18.09 8.70
C PHE A 188 -0.12 -19.00 8.37
N ASN A 189 -0.25 -20.31 8.61
CA ASN A 189 0.85 -21.26 8.41
C ASN A 189 1.39 -21.27 6.98
N ARG A 190 0.53 -21.00 5.99
CA ARG A 190 0.94 -20.95 4.58
C ARG A 190 1.56 -19.60 4.21
N PHE A 191 1.10 -18.51 4.83
CA PHE A 191 1.71 -17.19 4.69
C PHE A 191 3.11 -17.16 5.31
N VAL A 192 3.26 -17.62 6.56
CA VAL A 192 4.54 -17.68 7.24
C VAL A 192 5.46 -18.70 6.58
N GLY A 193 4.96 -19.91 6.32
CA GLY A 193 5.70 -20.99 5.69
C GLY A 193 6.80 -21.56 6.60
N ASP A 194 7.87 -22.06 5.99
CA ASP A 194 9.02 -22.63 6.69
C ASP A 194 9.96 -21.52 7.20
N GLU A 195 9.87 -21.21 8.49
CA GLU A 195 10.66 -20.15 9.13
C GLU A 195 12.17 -20.43 9.13
N SER A 196 12.60 -21.68 8.96
CA SER A 196 14.03 -21.99 8.81
C SER A 196 14.60 -21.46 7.49
N LYS A 197 13.75 -21.33 6.46
CA LYS A 197 14.12 -20.82 5.13
C LYS A 197 13.81 -19.35 4.97
N ARG A 198 12.79 -18.85 5.68
CA ARG A 198 12.38 -17.46 5.65
C ARG A 198 11.96 -17.03 7.06
N PRO A 199 12.94 -16.72 7.93
CA PRO A 199 12.62 -16.24 9.26
C PRO A 199 11.86 -14.91 9.15
N GLY A 200 10.95 -14.67 10.11
CA GLY A 200 10.44 -13.34 10.34
C GLY A 200 11.56 -12.38 10.77
N CYS A 201 11.28 -11.09 10.76
CA CYS A 201 12.22 -10.06 11.17
C CYS A 201 11.64 -9.18 12.29
N ARG A 202 12.51 -8.48 12.99
CA ARG A 202 12.13 -7.44 13.93
C ARG A 202 11.72 -6.15 13.20
N PHE A 203 11.11 -5.23 13.93
CA PHE A 203 10.68 -3.93 13.41
C PHE A 203 11.84 -3.15 12.77
N GLU A 204 13.01 -3.14 13.41
CA GLU A 204 14.17 -2.38 12.95
C GLU A 204 14.78 -2.95 11.66
N GLU A 205 14.55 -4.24 11.40
CA GLU A 205 15.08 -4.97 10.24
C GLU A 205 14.14 -4.89 9.03
N LEU A 206 12.87 -4.56 9.25
CA LEU A 206 11.82 -4.56 8.23
C LEU A 206 12.15 -3.69 6.99
N PRO A 207 12.68 -2.45 7.12
CA PRO A 207 13.11 -1.68 5.95
C PRO A 207 14.20 -2.40 5.13
N GLY A 208 15.14 -3.07 5.80
CA GLY A 208 16.21 -3.83 5.15
C GLY A 208 15.70 -5.09 4.43
N VAL A 209 14.66 -5.75 4.97
CA VAL A 209 13.98 -6.86 4.29
C VAL A 209 13.28 -6.38 3.02
N LEU A 210 12.53 -5.28 3.10
CA LEU A 210 11.84 -4.70 1.93
C LEU A 210 12.81 -4.20 0.87
N LEU A 211 13.91 -3.56 1.26
CA LEU A 211 14.98 -3.18 0.35
C LEU A 211 15.47 -4.39 -0.45
N LYS A 212 15.84 -5.49 0.22
CA LYS A 212 16.30 -6.71 -0.47
C LYS A 212 15.28 -7.25 -1.47
N LEU A 213 14.00 -7.30 -1.09
CA LEU A 213 12.93 -7.77 -1.96
C LEU A 213 12.69 -6.83 -3.15
N GLN A 214 12.75 -5.52 -2.93
CA GLN A 214 12.60 -4.53 -4.00
C GLN A 214 13.80 -4.52 -4.94
N THR A 215 15.03 -4.68 -4.43
CA THR A 215 16.24 -4.86 -5.26
C THR A 215 16.11 -6.10 -6.15
N GLU A 216 15.69 -7.25 -5.59
CA GLU A 216 15.50 -8.47 -6.37
C GLU A 216 14.41 -8.32 -7.43
N ARG A 217 13.31 -7.66 -7.08
CA ARG A 217 12.24 -7.34 -8.02
C ARG A 217 12.73 -6.44 -9.17
N LEU A 218 13.50 -5.40 -8.85
CA LEU A 218 14.11 -4.53 -9.86
C LEU A 218 15.08 -5.32 -10.76
N ARG A 219 15.86 -6.24 -10.18
CA ARG A 219 16.77 -7.11 -10.93
C ARG A 219 16.02 -7.97 -11.93
N LEU A 220 14.96 -8.68 -11.50
CA LEU A 220 14.15 -9.56 -12.33
C LEU A 220 13.44 -8.83 -13.47
N VAL A 221 12.87 -7.64 -13.19
CA VAL A 221 12.22 -6.85 -14.24
C VAL A 221 13.25 -6.37 -15.28
N ARG A 222 14.43 -5.93 -14.82
CA ARG A 222 15.52 -5.44 -15.66
C ARG A 222 16.10 -6.48 -16.62
N GLU A 223 16.08 -7.76 -16.26
CA GLU A 223 16.56 -8.84 -17.14
C GLU A 223 15.77 -8.88 -18.47
N ASN A 224 14.49 -8.51 -18.43
CA ASN A 224 13.58 -8.59 -19.56
C ASN A 224 13.33 -7.23 -20.24
N MET A 225 13.87 -6.15 -19.66
CA MET A 225 13.76 -4.79 -20.21
C MET A 225 14.89 -4.46 -21.19
N LEU A 226 14.63 -3.48 -22.06
CA LEU A 226 15.63 -2.83 -22.89
C LEU A 226 16.70 -2.15 -21.98
N ALA A 227 17.98 -2.32 -22.32
CA ALA A 227 19.08 -2.00 -21.41
C ALA A 227 19.11 -0.53 -20.96
N ASP A 228 18.80 0.40 -21.84
CA ASP A 228 18.88 1.84 -21.58
C ASP A 228 17.49 2.49 -21.43
N TRP A 229 16.44 1.68 -21.28
CA TRP A 229 15.11 2.23 -21.16
C TRP A 229 14.94 3.03 -19.87
N LYS A 230 14.34 4.20 -20.04
CA LYS A 230 13.85 5.09 -19.01
C LYS A 230 12.43 5.46 -19.39
N GLN A 231 11.57 5.64 -18.41
CA GLN A 231 10.25 6.18 -18.65
C GLN A 231 10.34 7.58 -19.26
N ASP A 232 9.67 7.76 -20.39
CA ASP A 232 9.55 9.05 -21.06
C ASP A 232 8.96 10.08 -20.10
N PRO A 233 9.48 11.32 -20.02
CA PRO A 233 8.92 12.35 -19.18
C PRO A 233 7.42 12.58 -19.45
N ALA A 234 6.65 12.86 -18.40
CA ALA A 234 5.24 13.19 -18.54
C ALA A 234 5.07 14.43 -19.44
N PRO A 235 4.18 14.40 -20.45
CA PRO A 235 3.95 15.55 -21.32
C PRO A 235 3.22 16.67 -20.55
N GLY A 236 3.63 17.92 -20.78
CA GLY A 236 2.98 19.10 -20.19
C GLY A 236 3.66 19.62 -18.92
N GLU A 237 2.96 20.47 -18.17
CA GLU A 237 3.47 21.07 -16.93
C GLU A 237 3.45 20.05 -15.77
N ARG A 238 4.40 20.16 -14.84
CA ARG A 238 4.58 19.24 -13.69
C ARG A 238 3.35 19.06 -12.80
N GLU A 239 2.35 19.95 -12.90
CA GLU A 239 1.17 19.97 -12.03
C GLU A 239 0.01 19.08 -12.52
N GLU A 240 0.12 18.43 -13.68
CA GLU A 240 -1.01 17.70 -14.27
C GLU A 240 -1.36 16.34 -13.62
N ASN A 241 -0.63 15.89 -12.59
CA ASN A 241 -0.84 14.61 -11.90
C ASN A 241 -1.08 13.43 -12.87
N LEU A 242 -0.20 13.32 -13.88
CA LEU A 242 -0.29 12.26 -14.87
C LEU A 242 0.18 10.93 -14.30
N LEU A 243 -0.59 9.87 -14.58
CA LEU A 243 -0.29 8.49 -14.21
C LEU A 243 0.15 7.70 -15.44
N PRO A 244 1.25 6.94 -15.36
CA PRO A 244 1.61 6.02 -16.42
C PRO A 244 0.76 4.75 -16.33
N LEU A 245 -0.07 4.51 -17.35
CA LEU A 245 -0.94 3.33 -17.40
C LEU A 245 -0.46 2.34 -18.45
N ALA A 246 -0.56 1.06 -18.13
CA ALA A 246 -0.45 -0.06 -19.06
C ALA A 246 -1.83 -0.68 -19.27
N ILE A 247 -2.48 -0.32 -20.38
CA ILE A 247 -3.90 -0.61 -20.64
C ILE A 247 -4.00 -1.82 -21.58
N GLU A 248 -4.58 -2.90 -21.09
CA GLU A 248 -4.91 -4.09 -21.87
C GLU A 248 -6.14 -3.83 -22.75
N GLN A 249 -6.01 -4.09 -24.06
CA GLN A 249 -7.09 -4.01 -25.03
C GLN A 249 -6.93 -5.16 -26.04
N GLY A 250 -7.87 -6.11 -26.04
CA GLY A 250 -7.69 -7.37 -26.77
C GLY A 250 -6.44 -8.12 -26.34
N GLU A 251 -5.57 -8.49 -27.31
CA GLU A 251 -4.32 -9.23 -27.05
C GLU A 251 -3.10 -8.31 -26.85
N ALA A 252 -3.29 -6.99 -26.81
CA ALA A 252 -2.22 -6.01 -26.72
C ALA A 252 -2.30 -5.17 -25.45
N VAL A 253 -1.13 -4.67 -25.00
CA VAL A 253 -1.03 -3.69 -23.92
C VAL A 253 -0.50 -2.38 -24.50
N HIS A 254 -1.25 -1.32 -24.32
CA HIS A 254 -0.93 0.03 -24.78
C HIS A 254 -0.51 0.92 -23.61
N LEU A 255 0.49 1.77 -23.82
CA LEU A 255 1.10 2.56 -22.76
C LEU A 255 0.83 4.04 -22.95
N PHE A 256 0.27 4.67 -21.92
CA PHE A 256 -0.12 6.07 -21.96
C PHE A 256 0.20 6.79 -20.66
N TRP A 257 0.57 8.06 -20.79
CA TRP A 257 0.35 9.04 -19.74
C TRP A 257 -1.12 9.41 -19.70
N CYS A 258 -1.78 9.23 -18.56
CA CYS A 258 -3.21 9.50 -18.38
C CYS A 258 -3.45 10.52 -17.27
N LYS A 259 -4.41 11.41 -17.49
CA LYS A 259 -4.89 12.37 -16.48
C LYS A 259 -6.17 11.86 -15.84
N LYS A 260 -6.25 11.86 -14.52
CA LYS A 260 -7.53 11.67 -13.80
C LYS A 260 -8.30 13.00 -13.83
N VAL A 261 -9.48 13.01 -14.43
CA VAL A 261 -10.32 14.19 -14.60
C VAL A 261 -11.64 13.94 -13.86
N GLU A 262 -12.03 14.87 -13.00
CA GLU A 262 -13.35 14.83 -12.36
C GLU A 262 -14.39 15.21 -13.42
N LEU A 263 -15.44 14.40 -13.53
CA LEU A 263 -16.58 14.71 -14.38
C LEU A 263 -17.60 15.49 -13.56
N ASP A 264 -18.55 14.78 -12.94
CA ASP A 264 -19.62 15.33 -12.11
C ASP A 264 -19.79 14.49 -10.84
N LYS A 265 -20.10 15.14 -9.71
CA LYS A 265 -20.47 14.52 -8.42
C LYS A 265 -19.48 13.46 -7.92
N GLY A 266 -18.17 13.71 -8.04
CA GLY A 266 -17.13 12.79 -7.56
C GLY A 266 -16.88 11.57 -8.45
N MET A 267 -17.49 11.49 -9.64
CA MET A 267 -17.10 10.51 -10.65
C MET A 267 -15.84 10.96 -11.38
N TRP A 268 -14.93 10.02 -11.60
CA TRP A 268 -13.66 10.29 -12.26
C TRP A 268 -13.50 9.51 -13.55
N ARG A 269 -12.76 10.08 -14.50
CA ARG A 269 -12.34 9.38 -15.71
C ARG A 269 -10.85 9.59 -15.96
N CYS A 270 -10.17 8.54 -16.36
CA CYS A 270 -8.81 8.65 -16.87
C CYS A 270 -8.80 8.90 -18.38
N VAL A 271 -8.12 9.98 -18.80
CA VAL A 271 -8.03 10.40 -20.20
C VAL A 271 -6.57 10.31 -20.66
N PRO A 272 -6.26 9.56 -21.74
CA PRO A 272 -4.92 9.51 -22.33
C PRO A 272 -4.44 10.89 -22.82
N ARG A 273 -3.17 11.21 -22.58
CA ARG A 273 -2.52 12.48 -22.94
C ARG A 273 -1.26 12.32 -23.78
N GLY A 274 -0.54 11.20 -23.67
CA GLY A 274 0.66 10.93 -24.46
C GLY A 274 1.03 9.46 -24.45
N LEU A 275 1.73 9.02 -25.49
CA LEU A 275 2.25 7.66 -25.59
C LEU A 275 3.51 7.50 -24.74
N ILE A 276 3.70 6.29 -24.21
CA ILE A 276 4.94 5.89 -23.54
C ILE A 276 5.57 4.74 -24.35
N THR A 277 6.89 4.76 -24.51
CA THR A 277 7.62 3.68 -25.16
C THR A 277 7.65 2.41 -24.30
N SER A 278 7.53 1.24 -24.95
CA SER A 278 7.55 -0.03 -24.21
C SER A 278 8.93 -0.32 -23.61
N PRO A 279 8.99 -0.74 -22.33
CA PRO A 279 10.24 -1.10 -21.68
C PRO A 279 10.78 -2.47 -22.09
N TRP A 280 9.95 -3.33 -22.71
CA TRP A 280 10.25 -4.75 -22.85
C TRP A 280 11.06 -5.10 -24.09
N ARG A 281 11.90 -6.13 -23.97
CA ARG A 281 12.60 -6.71 -25.12
C ARG A 281 11.62 -7.42 -26.06
N PRO A 282 11.90 -7.45 -27.37
CA PRO A 282 11.13 -8.27 -28.30
C PRO A 282 11.06 -9.73 -27.84
N GLY A 283 9.86 -10.31 -27.88
CA GLY A 283 9.62 -11.72 -27.52
C GLY A 283 9.40 -11.98 -26.02
N PHE A 284 9.55 -10.97 -25.15
CA PHE A 284 9.10 -11.08 -23.77
C PHE A 284 7.61 -10.73 -23.66
N THR A 285 6.84 -11.58 -22.98
CA THR A 285 5.41 -11.34 -22.71
C THR A 285 5.26 -11.02 -21.22
N PRO A 286 5.20 -9.72 -20.84
CA PRO A 286 5.04 -9.31 -19.45
C PRO A 286 3.67 -9.69 -18.92
N ASP A 287 3.62 -10.15 -17.66
CA ASP A 287 2.35 -10.18 -16.92
C ASP A 287 2.07 -8.81 -16.27
N TRP A 288 0.88 -8.67 -15.67
CA TRP A 288 0.47 -7.41 -15.05
C TRP A 288 1.39 -6.93 -13.92
N ARG A 289 2.05 -7.85 -13.20
CA ARG A 289 2.99 -7.50 -12.12
C ARG A 289 4.33 -7.04 -12.66
N ASP A 290 4.71 -7.50 -13.85
CA ASP A 290 5.90 -6.99 -14.55
C ASP A 290 5.67 -5.52 -14.97
N TRP A 291 4.48 -5.18 -15.48
CA TRP A 291 4.10 -3.79 -15.76
C TRP A 291 4.16 -2.89 -14.52
N GLU A 292 3.62 -3.35 -13.40
CA GLU A 292 3.72 -2.63 -12.12
C GLU A 292 5.17 -2.55 -11.61
N ALA A 293 6.03 -3.51 -11.94
CA ALA A 293 7.45 -3.46 -11.62
C ALA A 293 8.24 -2.46 -12.46
N ALA A 294 7.79 -2.22 -13.68
CA ALA A 294 8.33 -1.17 -14.53
C ALA A 294 7.80 0.23 -14.17
N GLY A 295 6.85 0.36 -13.24
CA GLY A 295 6.32 1.64 -12.76
C GLY A 295 4.97 2.04 -13.35
N PHE A 296 4.28 1.15 -14.07
CA PHE A 296 2.97 1.41 -14.66
C PHE A 296 1.84 0.92 -13.76
N SER A 297 0.75 1.68 -13.67
CA SER A 297 -0.51 1.12 -13.16
C SER A 297 -1.16 0.28 -14.26
N TYR A 298 -1.18 -1.05 -14.09
CA TYR A 298 -1.78 -1.93 -15.07
C TYR A 298 -3.31 -1.89 -15.00
N VAL A 299 -3.94 -1.75 -16.16
CA VAL A 299 -5.39 -1.70 -16.32
C VAL A 299 -5.82 -2.87 -17.19
N PRO A 300 -6.41 -3.94 -16.61
CA PRO A 300 -6.93 -5.05 -17.38
C PRO A 300 -8.15 -4.64 -18.22
N GLU A 301 -8.39 -5.37 -19.30
CA GLU A 301 -9.61 -5.20 -20.10
C GLU A 301 -10.84 -5.60 -19.28
N VAL A 302 -11.92 -4.80 -19.37
CA VAL A 302 -13.18 -5.13 -18.70
C VAL A 302 -13.91 -6.22 -19.46
N LYS A 303 -14.07 -7.39 -18.85
CA LYS A 303 -14.77 -8.52 -19.46
C LYS A 303 -16.29 -8.30 -19.40
N ALA A 304 -17.03 -8.90 -20.35
CA ALA A 304 -18.49 -8.75 -20.43
C ALA A 304 -19.23 -9.08 -19.11
N LYS A 305 -18.70 -10.02 -18.32
CA LYS A 305 -19.24 -10.37 -17.00
C LYS A 305 -19.14 -9.21 -15.98
N ASP A 306 -18.04 -8.45 -16.02
CA ASP A 306 -17.81 -7.27 -15.18
C ASP A 306 -18.67 -6.07 -15.60
N SER A 307 -19.21 -6.10 -16.83
CA SER A 307 -20.17 -5.11 -17.32
C SER A 307 -21.60 -5.43 -16.87
N ALA A 308 -21.96 -6.71 -16.72
CA ALA A 308 -23.30 -7.13 -16.30
C ALA A 308 -23.54 -6.95 -14.79
N GLU A 309 -22.55 -7.23 -13.93
CA GLU A 309 -22.66 -7.04 -12.47
C GLU A 309 -22.75 -5.55 -12.08
N ALA A 310 -22.15 -4.64 -12.86
CA ALA A 310 -22.24 -3.19 -12.66
C ALA A 310 -23.65 -2.61 -12.92
N VAL A 311 -24.47 -3.28 -13.76
CA VAL A 311 -25.85 -2.87 -14.03
C VAL A 311 -26.80 -3.28 -12.90
N LEU A 312 -26.50 -4.38 -12.20
CA LEU A 312 -27.32 -4.89 -11.10
C LEU A 312 -27.06 -4.16 -9.78
N ALA A 313 -25.83 -3.71 -9.52
CA ALA A 313 -25.51 -2.93 -8.32
C ALA A 313 -26.18 -1.54 -8.29
N ASN A 314 -26.59 -1.00 -9.45
CA ASN A 314 -27.28 0.29 -9.57
C ASN A 314 -28.82 0.18 -9.53
N GLN A 315 -29.38 -0.97 -9.15
CA GLN A 315 -30.83 -1.18 -9.00
C GLN A 315 -31.29 -1.43 -7.56
N ASP A 316 -30.36 -1.55 -6.61
CA ASP A 316 -30.62 -1.80 -5.19
C ASP A 316 -30.01 -0.73 -4.26
N ASP A 317 -30.11 0.55 -4.67
CA ASP A 317 -29.96 1.73 -3.79
C ASP A 317 -31.30 2.51 -3.72
#